data_AF-A0A947ABQ7-F1
#
_entry.id   AF-A0A947ABQ7-F1
#
_cell.length_a   1.000
_cell.length_b   1.000
_cell.length_c   1.000
_cell.angle_alpha   90.00
_cell.angle_beta   90.00
_cell.angle_gamma   90.00
#
_symmetry.space_group_name_H-M   'P 1'
#
loop_
_entity.id
_entity.type
_entity.pdbx_description
1 polymer ?
#
loop_
_entity_poly.entity_id
_entity_poly.type
_entity_poly.pdbx_seq_one_letter_code
_entity_poly.pdbx_strand_id
1 'polypeptide(L)'
;MNSVDLKDQPLKISLKRYLLILGTALFCLLMPLSGLLLGAQHELQVDFSFDVDAVPGKVIAGYRLYMQGQEVCNPGPVEPQNITCVVTAEDGTYDFTLAARYDDDSLSPQSAAVPFTITTEAPPPPV
;
A
#
# COMPACT_ATOMS: atom_id res chain seq x y z
N MET A 1 -0.57 62.35 30.82
CA MET A 1 0.72 61.67 30.66
C MET A 1 0.53 60.17 30.87
N ASN A 2 0.71 59.43 29.79
CA ASN A 2 1.08 58.02 29.63
C ASN A 2 0.90 57.09 30.84
N SER A 3 -0.10 56.21 30.78
CA SER A 3 -0.03 54.92 31.47
C SER A 3 0.24 53.87 30.40
N VAL A 4 1.48 53.37 30.41
CA VAL A 4 1.97 52.36 29.47
C VAL A 4 1.51 50.99 29.95
N ASP A 5 0.78 50.34 29.05
CA ASP A 5 0.45 48.92 28.95
C ASP A 5 1.61 48.00 29.34
N LEU A 6 1.41 47.11 30.32
CA LEU A 6 2.38 46.08 30.72
C LEU A 6 1.71 45.00 31.59
N LYS A 7 0.77 44.19 31.05
CA LYS A 7 0.34 42.96 31.76
C LYS A 7 -0.23 41.79 30.95
N ASP A 8 -0.26 41.82 29.61
CA ASP A 8 -0.98 40.77 28.85
C ASP A 8 -0.18 40.03 27.76
N GLN A 9 1.14 40.14 27.76
CA GLN A 9 1.96 39.72 26.61
C GLN A 9 2.78 38.40 26.73
N PRO A 10 3.17 37.83 27.90
CA PRO A 10 4.02 36.62 27.87
C PRO A 10 3.24 35.31 27.68
N LEU A 11 1.97 35.25 28.11
CA LEU A 11 1.21 33.99 28.15
C LEU A 11 0.70 33.55 26.76
N LYS A 12 0.28 34.52 25.94
CA LYS A 12 -0.29 34.25 24.59
C LYS A 12 0.75 33.70 23.61
N ILE A 13 2.01 34.10 23.77
CA ILE A 13 3.12 33.65 22.92
C ILE A 13 3.52 32.21 23.27
N SER A 14 3.52 31.85 24.56
CA SER A 14 3.84 30.50 25.03
C SER A 14 2.79 29.47 24.59
N LEU A 15 1.50 29.80 24.70
CA LEU A 15 0.41 28.92 24.28
C LEU A 15 0.38 28.68 22.77
N LYS A 16 0.62 29.72 21.95
CA LYS A 16 0.72 29.58 20.48
C LYS A 16 1.88 28.67 20.08
N ARG A 17 3.03 28.78 20.75
CA ARG A 17 4.18 27.91 20.51
C ARG A 17 3.87 26.47 20.90
N TYR A 18 3.18 26.25 22.02
CA TYR A 18 2.77 24.93 22.46
C TYR A 18 1.77 24.29 21.49
N LEU A 19 0.77 25.05 21.02
CA LEU A 19 -0.19 24.60 20.00
C LEU A 19 0.48 24.29 18.64
N LEU A 20 1.50 25.06 18.25
CA LEU A 20 2.29 24.79 17.06
C LEU A 20 3.10 23.49 17.18
N ILE A 21 3.74 23.27 18.34
CA ILE A 21 4.54 22.07 18.61
C ILE A 21 3.64 20.82 18.73
N LEU A 22 2.48 20.93 19.39
CA LEU A 22 1.52 19.83 19.50
C LEU A 22 0.94 19.48 18.12
N GLY A 23 0.66 20.50 17.31
CA GLY A 23 0.17 20.34 15.94
C GLY A 23 1.18 19.65 15.04
N THR A 24 2.46 20.01 15.10
CA THR A 24 3.51 19.35 14.30
C THR A 24 3.79 17.92 14.79
N ALA A 25 3.78 17.67 16.11
CA ALA A 25 3.93 16.32 16.64
C ALA A 25 2.76 15.40 16.26
N LEU A 26 1.52 15.91 16.32
CA LEU A 26 0.32 15.18 15.88
C LEU A 26 0.34 14.95 14.37
N PHE A 27 0.82 15.91 13.59
CA PHE A 27 0.98 15.78 12.14
C PHE A 27 2.05 14.74 11.76
N CYS A 28 3.15 14.64 12.50
CA CYS A 28 4.14 13.58 12.32
C CYS A 28 3.62 12.20 12.76
N LEU A 29 2.77 12.13 13.78
CA LEU A 29 2.07 10.89 14.20
C LEU A 29 0.98 10.46 13.20
N LEU A 30 0.43 11.40 12.43
CA LEU A 30 -0.57 11.17 11.39
C LEU A 30 0.04 10.99 10.00
N MET A 31 1.36 11.16 9.83
CA MET A 31 2.01 10.74 8.60
C MET A 31 1.98 9.21 8.57
N PRO A 32 1.29 8.61 7.59
CA PRO A 32 1.33 7.17 7.47
C PRO A 32 2.79 6.79 7.25
N LEU A 33 3.29 5.89 8.10
CA LEU A 33 4.63 5.29 8.04
C LEU A 33 4.74 4.38 6.81
N SER A 34 4.38 4.87 5.64
CA SER A 34 4.34 4.12 4.38
C SER A 34 5.70 4.07 3.68
N GLY A 35 6.71 4.76 4.23
CA GLY A 35 7.94 5.08 3.52
C GLY A 35 9.18 4.23 3.85
N LEU A 36 9.09 3.24 4.74
CA LEU A 36 10.21 2.33 5.03
C LEU A 36 9.94 0.94 4.43
N LEU A 37 9.78 0.88 3.11
CA LEU A 37 9.91 -0.39 2.40
C LEU A 37 11.41 -0.68 2.24
N LEU A 38 11.98 -1.39 3.22
CA LEU A 38 13.25 -2.08 3.04
C LEU A 38 12.94 -3.33 2.21
N GLY A 39 13.47 -3.41 0.99
CA GLY A 39 13.21 -4.53 0.08
C GLY A 39 13.66 -4.23 -1.34
N ALA A 40 14.03 -5.26 -2.09
CA ALA A 40 14.28 -5.15 -3.52
C ALA A 40 12.95 -5.19 -4.28
N GLN A 41 12.94 -4.68 -5.52
CA GLN A 41 11.81 -4.83 -6.42
C GLN A 41 11.90 -6.18 -7.13
N HIS A 42 10.79 -6.92 -7.14
CA HIS A 42 10.66 -8.20 -7.80
C HIS A 42 9.45 -8.16 -8.73
N GLU A 43 9.62 -8.67 -9.95
CA GLU A 43 8.52 -8.88 -10.88
C GLU A 43 7.96 -10.28 -10.69
N LEU A 44 6.66 -10.37 -10.42
CA LEU A 44 5.92 -11.61 -10.26
C LEU A 44 4.98 -11.78 -11.46
N GLN A 45 5.16 -12.87 -12.20
CA GLN A 45 4.14 -13.37 -13.12
C GLN A 45 3.25 -14.34 -12.35
N VAL A 46 1.94 -14.07 -12.36
CA VAL A 46 0.94 -14.88 -11.66
C VAL A 46 -0.02 -15.42 -12.69
N ASP A 47 0.03 -16.74 -12.90
CA ASP A 47 -0.92 -17.49 -13.70
C ASP A 47 -1.99 -18.08 -12.78
N PHE A 48 -3.27 -17.95 -13.14
CA PHE A 48 -4.38 -18.43 -12.33
C PHE A 48 -5.50 -18.99 -13.20
N SER A 49 -6.60 -19.43 -12.59
CA SER A 49 -7.82 -19.77 -13.31
C SER A 49 -9.02 -19.19 -12.58
N PHE A 50 -9.93 -18.56 -13.34
CA PHE A 50 -11.09 -17.88 -12.80
C PHE A 50 -12.29 -18.08 -13.72
N ASP A 51 -13.42 -18.48 -13.16
CA ASP A 51 -14.69 -18.58 -13.87
C ASP A 51 -15.33 -17.18 -13.97
N VAL A 52 -15.17 -16.56 -15.13
CA VAL A 52 -15.63 -15.19 -15.41
C VAL A 52 -17.16 -15.09 -15.46
N ASP A 53 -17.86 -16.21 -15.69
CA ASP A 53 -19.32 -16.25 -15.84
C ASP A 53 -20.03 -16.70 -14.55
N ALA A 54 -19.28 -17.02 -13.49
CA ALA A 54 -19.81 -17.51 -12.22
C ALA A 54 -20.77 -16.51 -11.53
N VAL A 55 -20.65 -15.22 -11.81
CA VAL A 55 -21.50 -14.17 -11.22
C VAL A 55 -22.29 -13.44 -12.31
N PRO A 56 -23.59 -13.73 -12.46
CA PRO A 56 -24.41 -13.11 -13.50
C PRO A 56 -24.46 -11.58 -13.37
N GLY A 57 -24.25 -10.90 -14.50
CA GLY A 57 -24.34 -9.44 -14.58
C GLY A 57 -23.12 -8.69 -14.06
N LYS A 58 -22.00 -9.36 -13.81
CA LYS A 58 -20.71 -8.74 -13.48
C LYS A 58 -19.73 -8.88 -14.63
N VAL A 59 -18.99 -7.82 -14.92
CA VAL A 59 -17.90 -7.84 -15.91
C VAL A 59 -16.58 -7.68 -15.19
N ILE A 60 -15.57 -8.48 -15.55
CA ILE A 60 -14.23 -8.38 -14.95
C ILE A 60 -13.52 -7.13 -15.51
N ALA A 61 -13.13 -6.23 -14.62
CA ALA A 61 -12.37 -5.01 -14.91
C ALA A 61 -10.89 -5.10 -14.48
N GLY A 62 -10.49 -6.19 -13.83
CA GLY A 62 -9.10 -6.44 -13.45
C GLY A 62 -8.99 -7.39 -12.26
N TYR A 63 -7.82 -7.38 -11.63
CA TYR A 63 -7.52 -8.22 -10.46
C TYR A 63 -6.77 -7.42 -9.41
N ARG A 64 -6.87 -7.84 -8.15
CA ARG A 64 -6.07 -7.33 -7.03
C ARG A 64 -5.27 -8.46 -6.43
N LEU A 65 -3.96 -8.30 -6.42
CA LEU A 65 -3.03 -9.20 -5.75
C LEU A 65 -2.73 -8.67 -4.36
N TYR A 66 -2.79 -9.57 -3.38
CA TYR A 66 -2.49 -9.28 -2.00
C TYR A 66 -1.29 -10.12 -1.55
N MET A 67 -0.40 -9.51 -0.77
CA MET A 67 0.71 -10.17 -0.08
C MET A 67 0.51 -9.97 1.41
N GLN A 68 0.43 -11.05 2.20
CA GLN A 68 0.14 -10.98 3.64
C GLN A 68 -1.13 -10.16 3.95
N GLY A 69 -2.14 -10.26 3.08
CA GLY A 69 -3.41 -9.53 3.21
C GLY A 69 -3.35 -8.03 2.87
N GLN A 70 -2.20 -7.49 2.47
CA GLN A 70 -2.08 -6.11 1.98
C GLN A 70 -2.11 -6.09 0.45
N GLU A 71 -2.87 -5.17 -0.15
CA GLU A 71 -2.87 -5.00 -1.61
C GLU A 71 -1.48 -4.53 -2.06
N VAL A 72 -0.88 -5.29 -2.98
CA VAL A 72 0.44 -4.97 -3.54
C VAL A 72 0.37 -4.58 -5.01
N CYS A 73 -0.72 -4.94 -5.69
CA CYS A 73 -0.85 -4.73 -7.12
C CYS A 73 -2.32 -4.79 -7.56
N ASN A 74 -2.67 -3.97 -8.54
CA ASN A 74 -4.03 -3.86 -9.05
C ASN A 74 -4.06 -3.68 -10.58
N PRO A 75 -3.66 -4.71 -11.34
CA PRO A 75 -3.64 -4.64 -12.80
C PRO A 75 -5.06 -4.52 -13.36
N GLY A 76 -5.26 -3.52 -14.23
CA GLY A 76 -6.43 -3.39 -15.11
C GLY A 76 -6.04 -3.74 -16.56
N PRO A 77 -6.99 -4.20 -17.37
CA PRO A 77 -6.94 -5.48 -18.07
C PRO A 77 -5.91 -5.54 -19.21
N VAL A 78 -5.37 -6.74 -19.46
CA VAL A 78 -4.76 -7.04 -20.79
C VAL A 78 -4.92 -8.48 -21.25
N GLU A 79 -4.94 -9.49 -20.37
CA GLU A 79 -5.04 -10.90 -20.78
C GLU A 79 -5.90 -11.74 -19.80
N PRO A 80 -6.61 -12.77 -20.29
CA PRO A 80 -7.39 -13.65 -19.45
C PRO A 80 -6.45 -14.57 -18.67
N GLN A 81 -6.46 -14.41 -17.35
CA GLN A 81 -5.89 -15.35 -16.37
C GLN A 81 -4.37 -15.31 -16.13
N ASN A 82 -3.67 -14.27 -16.58
CA ASN A 82 -2.33 -13.93 -16.12
C ASN A 82 -2.26 -12.47 -15.66
N ILE A 83 -1.36 -12.19 -14.71
CA ILE A 83 -1.01 -10.81 -14.35
C ILE A 83 0.49 -10.71 -14.08
N THR A 84 1.06 -9.55 -14.37
CA THR A 84 2.43 -9.19 -13.97
C THR A 84 2.36 -8.09 -12.92
N CYS A 85 3.07 -8.26 -11.82
CA CYS A 85 3.07 -7.34 -10.69
C CYS A 85 4.49 -7.09 -10.18
N VAL A 86 4.81 -5.82 -9.93
CA VAL A 86 6.05 -5.46 -9.24
C VAL A 86 5.75 -5.34 -7.76
N VAL A 87 6.47 -6.11 -6.94
CA VAL A 87 6.38 -6.08 -5.48
C VAL A 87 7.71 -5.63 -4.89
N THR A 88 7.66 -4.93 -3.76
CA THR A 88 8.86 -4.60 -2.97
C THR A 88 8.88 -5.45 -1.71
N ALA A 89 9.84 -6.36 -1.63
CA ALA A 89 9.95 -7.32 -0.53
C ALA A 89 11.43 -7.66 -0.26
N GLU A 90 11.70 -8.18 0.93
CA GLU A 90 12.97 -8.86 1.21
C GLU A 90 12.87 -10.33 0.77
N ASP A 91 14.00 -11.03 0.79
CA ASP A 91 14.02 -12.47 0.56
C ASP A 91 13.21 -13.18 1.65
N GLY A 92 12.24 -14.00 1.25
CA GLY A 92 11.34 -14.64 2.19
C GLY A 92 10.16 -15.33 1.54
N THR A 93 9.40 -16.08 2.35
CA THR A 93 8.16 -16.72 1.93
C THR A 93 6.96 -15.88 2.38
N TYR A 94 6.08 -15.57 1.44
CA TYR A 94 4.89 -14.76 1.67
C TYR A 94 3.65 -15.48 1.16
N ASP A 95 2.53 -15.27 1.85
CA ASP A 95 1.23 -15.76 1.40
C ASP A 95 0.61 -14.75 0.44
N PHE A 96 0.25 -15.23 -0.75
CA PHE A 96 -0.42 -14.45 -1.78
C PHE A 96 -1.88 -14.89 -1.93
N THR A 97 -2.77 -13.90 -2.10
CA THR A 97 -4.16 -14.12 -2.48
C THR A 97 -4.56 -13.19 -3.62
N LEU A 98 -5.56 -13.60 -4.40
CA LEU A 98 -6.05 -12.86 -5.56
C LEU A 98 -7.56 -12.64 -5.44
N ALA A 99 -8.03 -11.45 -5.81
CA ALA A 99 -9.45 -11.18 -6.01
C ALA A 99 -9.69 -10.58 -7.40
N ALA A 100 -10.79 -10.94 -8.05
CA ALA A 100 -11.25 -10.26 -9.24
C ALA A 100 -11.90 -8.93 -8.86
N ARG A 101 -11.63 -7.88 -9.65
CA ARG A 101 -12.32 -6.59 -9.59
C ARG A 101 -13.33 -6.52 -10.72
N TYR A 102 -14.57 -6.23 -10.37
CA TYR A 102 -15.64 -6.04 -11.33
C TYR A 102 -15.70 -4.58 -11.82
N ASP A 103 -16.47 -4.34 -12.88
CA ASP A 103 -16.70 -3.04 -13.51
C ASP A 103 -17.41 -2.01 -12.61
N ASP A 104 -18.10 -2.47 -11.57
CA ASP A 104 -18.68 -1.64 -10.51
C ASP A 104 -17.75 -1.46 -9.28
N ASP A 105 -16.46 -1.77 -9.44
CA ASP A 105 -15.42 -1.74 -8.40
C ASP A 105 -15.62 -2.71 -7.23
N SER A 106 -16.68 -3.53 -7.24
CA SER A 106 -16.82 -4.62 -6.26
C SER A 106 -15.78 -5.71 -6.51
N LEU A 107 -15.49 -6.49 -5.45
CA LEU A 107 -14.50 -7.56 -5.49
C LEU A 107 -15.16 -8.93 -5.34
N SER A 108 -14.59 -9.93 -6.00
CA SER A 108 -14.87 -11.33 -5.67
C SER A 108 -14.34 -11.67 -4.26
N PRO A 109 -14.75 -12.79 -3.67
CA PRO A 109 -13.98 -13.41 -2.59
C PRO A 109 -12.52 -13.61 -3.02
N GLN A 110 -11.60 -13.53 -2.06
CA GLN A 110 -10.20 -13.86 -2.30
C GLN A 110 -10.02 -15.37 -2.54
N SER A 111 -9.01 -15.72 -3.34
CA SER A 111 -8.56 -17.10 -3.51
C SER A 111 -8.06 -17.70 -2.18
N ALA A 112 -7.83 -19.01 -2.19
CA ALA A 112 -6.98 -19.62 -1.16
C ALA A 112 -5.59 -18.97 -1.17
N ALA A 113 -4.97 -18.90 0.00
CA ALA A 113 -3.60 -18.41 0.14
C ALA A 113 -2.61 -19.39 -0.49
N VAL A 114 -1.68 -18.86 -1.28
CA VAL A 114 -0.60 -19.63 -1.90
C VAL A 114 0.74 -19.08 -1.39
N PRO A 115 1.56 -19.90 -0.71
CA PRO A 115 2.88 -19.47 -0.28
C PRO A 115 3.83 -19.41 -1.47
N PHE A 116 4.56 -18.30 -1.61
CA PHE A 116 5.59 -18.12 -2.64
C PHE A 116 6.85 -17.52 -2.02
N THR A 117 8.01 -18.02 -2.45
CA THR A 117 9.32 -17.56 -1.96
C THR A 117 9.95 -16.60 -2.95
N ILE A 118 10.21 -15.38 -2.47
CA ILE A 118 10.98 -14.36 -3.18
C ILE A 118 12.44 -14.51 -2.79
N THR A 119 13.32 -14.47 -3.79
CA THR A 119 14.77 -14.51 -3.58
C THR A 119 15.44 -13.59 -4.61
N THR A 120 16.35 -12.76 -4.13
CA THR A 120 17.17 -11.89 -4.95
C THR A 120 18.29 -12.72 -5.57
N GLU A 121 18.31 -12.84 -6.89
CA GLU A 121 19.43 -13.48 -7.58
C GLU A 121 20.68 -12.61 -7.44
N ALA A 122 21.81 -13.22 -7.05
CA ALA A 122 23.08 -12.53 -7.03
C ALA A 122 23.48 -12.15 -8.47
N PRO A 123 24.04 -10.94 -8.71
CA PRO A 123 24.53 -10.59 -10.03
C PRO A 123 25.51 -11.65 -10.56
N PRO A 124 25.44 -12.04 -11.85
CA PRO A 124 26.40 -12.98 -12.40
C PRO A 124 27.82 -12.42 -12.26
N PRO A 125 28.83 -13.27 -11.99
CA PRO A 125 30.21 -12.82 -11.86
C PRO A 125 30.67 -12.14 -13.16
N PRO A 126 31.50 -11.07 -13.08
CA PRO A 126 32.08 -10.43 -14.26
C PRO A 126 32.89 -11.46 -15.08
N VAL A 127 32.69 -11.47 -16.40
CA VAL A 127 33.45 -12.29 -17.36
C VAL A 127 34.81 -11.67 -17.64
#